data_AF-A0A4T0W977-F1
#
_entry.id   AF-A0A4T0W977-F1
#
_cell.length_a   1.000
_cell.length_b   1.000
_cell.length_c   1.000
_cell.angle_alpha   90.00
_cell.angle_beta   90.00
_cell.angle_gamma   90.00
#
_symmetry.space_group_name_H-M   'P 1'
#
loop_
_entity.id
_entity.type
_entity.pdbx_description
1 polymer ?
#
loop_
_entity_poly.entity_id
_entity_poly.type
_entity_poly.pdbx_seq_one_letter_code
_entity_poly.pdbx_strand_id
1 'polypeptide(L)'
;MAPLDKPTPAELEQQLKDTIHDLYQIMVQVTTYNATSSNPSGPALSDSVQALSQSLQRVHMTATAGAPPSPDLPGALPKIPPELVQYVENGRNPDIYTREFVELVRRGNQLMKGKMSAFAQFRDVLADHMERGMPELRDDVARVLEGTKVVGSGRPGGD
;
A
#
# COMPACT_ATOMS: atom_id res chain seq x y z
N MET A 1 15.83 -27.82 7.91
CA MET A 1 15.07 -27.47 6.69
C MET A 1 15.50 -26.06 6.31
N ALA A 2 16.31 -25.93 5.25
CA ALA A 2 16.74 -24.61 4.77
C ALA A 2 15.50 -23.78 4.36
N PRO A 3 15.52 -22.45 4.49
CA PRO A 3 14.45 -21.63 3.94
C PRO A 3 14.42 -21.88 2.43
N LEU A 4 13.29 -22.36 1.90
CA LEU A 4 13.04 -22.34 0.46
C LEU A 4 13.18 -20.88 0.03
N ASP A 5 14.18 -20.57 -0.79
CA ASP A 5 14.37 -19.24 -1.37
C ASP A 5 13.07 -18.84 -2.04
N LYS A 6 12.34 -17.92 -1.41
CA LYS A 6 11.14 -17.35 -2.00
C LYS A 6 11.57 -16.66 -3.29
N PRO A 7 10.85 -16.85 -4.40
CA PRO A 7 11.21 -16.19 -5.64
C PRO A 7 11.36 -14.69 -5.38
N THR A 8 12.49 -14.15 -5.82
CA THR A 8 12.86 -12.79 -5.47
C THR A 8 12.08 -11.79 -6.32
N PRO A 9 11.77 -10.59 -5.81
CA PRO A 9 11.15 -9.54 -6.61
C PRO A 9 11.90 -9.24 -7.92
N ALA A 10 13.23 -9.43 -7.93
CA ALA A 10 14.08 -9.27 -9.10
C ALA A 10 13.82 -10.34 -10.19
N GLU A 11 13.56 -11.59 -9.81
CA GLU A 11 13.20 -12.64 -10.76
C GLU A 11 11.86 -12.35 -11.42
N LEU A 12 10.87 -11.89 -10.64
CA LEU A 12 9.56 -11.49 -11.17
C LEU A 12 9.70 -10.29 -12.13
N GLU A 13 10.52 -9.30 -11.77
CA GLU A 13 10.81 -8.16 -12.63
C GLU A 13 11.43 -8.59 -13.97
N GLN A 14 12.39 -9.52 -13.93
CA GLN A 14 13.03 -10.04 -15.14
C GLN A 14 12.01 -10.79 -16.02
N GLN A 15 11.19 -11.66 -15.43
CA GLN A 15 10.15 -12.38 -16.19
C GLN A 15 9.13 -11.42 -16.83
N LEU A 16 8.78 -10.32 -16.17
CA LEU A 16 7.91 -9.28 -16.73
C LEU A 16 8.58 -8.58 -17.92
N LYS A 17 9.88 -8.24 -17.81
CA LYS A 17 10.66 -7.68 -18.93
C LYS A 17 10.70 -8.62 -20.13
N ASP A 18 10.96 -9.90 -19.89
CA ASP A 18 10.99 -10.93 -20.93
C ASP A 18 9.63 -11.05 -21.62
N THR A 19 8.53 -11.03 -20.84
CA THR A 19 7.16 -11.08 -21.38
C THR A 19 6.84 -9.85 -22.26
N ILE A 20 7.28 -8.65 -21.85
CA ILE A 20 7.12 -7.43 -22.67
C ILE A 20 7.94 -7.54 -23.97
N HIS A 21 9.13 -8.13 -23.90
CA HIS A 21 9.96 -8.38 -25.07
C HIS A 21 9.29 -9.37 -26.04
N ASP A 22 8.73 -10.47 -25.53
CA ASP A 22 7.96 -11.45 -26.32
C ASP A 22 6.82 -10.76 -27.08
N LEU A 23 6.06 -9.86 -26.41
CA LEU A 23 4.99 -9.08 -27.04
C LEU A 23 5.50 -8.16 -28.16
N TYR A 24 6.64 -7.50 -27.94
CA TYR A 24 7.25 -6.64 -28.96
C TYR A 24 7.72 -7.46 -30.17
N GLN A 25 8.33 -8.62 -29.94
CA GLN A 25 8.79 -9.52 -31.00
C GLN A 25 7.60 -10.03 -31.83
N ILE A 26 6.49 -10.41 -31.20
CA ILE A 26 5.26 -10.80 -31.89
C ILE A 26 4.74 -9.64 -32.75
N MET A 27 4.68 -8.42 -32.22
CA MET A 27 4.25 -7.23 -32.97
C MET A 27 5.09 -7.02 -34.23
N VAL A 28 6.42 -7.16 -34.14
CA VAL A 28 7.32 -7.06 -35.30
C VAL A 28 7.04 -8.18 -36.31
N GLN A 29 6.94 -9.43 -35.86
CA GLN A 29 6.67 -10.58 -36.73
C GLN A 29 5.34 -10.46 -37.49
N VAL A 30 4.31 -9.94 -36.82
CA VAL A 30 3.01 -9.67 -37.44
C VAL A 30 3.12 -8.54 -38.48
N THR A 31 3.88 -7.49 -38.18
CA THR A 31 4.08 -6.37 -39.11
C THR A 31 4.86 -6.79 -40.36
N THR A 32 5.83 -7.69 -40.22
CA THR A 32 6.64 -8.22 -41.33
C THR A 32 6.15 -9.57 -41.85
N TYR A 33 4.88 -9.91 -41.62
CA TYR A 33 4.36 -11.23 -41.94
C TYR A 33 4.47 -11.54 -43.44
N ASN A 34 5.04 -12.71 -43.75
CA ASN A 34 5.24 -13.18 -45.11
C ASN A 34 4.59 -14.56 -45.29
N ALA A 35 3.59 -14.62 -46.18
CA ALA A 35 2.88 -15.86 -46.53
C ALA A 35 3.50 -16.59 -47.74
N THR A 36 4.61 -16.10 -48.29
CA THR A 36 5.25 -16.69 -49.48
C THR A 36 5.83 -18.06 -49.14
N SER A 37 5.62 -19.03 -50.03
CA SER A 37 6.06 -20.43 -49.85
C SER A 37 7.56 -20.61 -49.66
N SER A 38 8.38 -19.63 -50.07
CA SER A 38 9.84 -19.67 -49.92
C SER A 38 10.32 -19.39 -48.50
N ASN A 39 9.58 -18.59 -47.71
CA ASN A 39 9.92 -18.24 -46.32
C ASN A 39 8.64 -17.91 -45.53
N PRO A 40 7.80 -18.92 -45.20
CA PRO A 40 6.59 -18.70 -44.45
C PRO A 40 6.90 -18.31 -43.00
N SER A 41 6.44 -17.13 -42.56
CA SER A 41 6.62 -16.65 -41.18
C SER A 41 5.60 -17.22 -40.18
N GLY A 42 4.63 -18.03 -40.65
CA GLY A 42 3.57 -18.61 -39.83
C GLY A 42 4.06 -19.50 -38.67
N PRO A 43 4.96 -20.48 -38.90
CA PRO A 43 5.47 -21.33 -37.82
C PRO A 43 6.19 -20.54 -36.71
N ALA A 44 7.04 -19.59 -37.10
CA ALA A 44 7.77 -18.74 -36.15
C ALA A 44 6.82 -17.89 -35.27
N LEU A 45 5.73 -17.40 -35.85
CA LEU A 45 4.70 -16.67 -35.12
C LEU A 45 3.97 -17.58 -34.13
N SER A 46 3.62 -18.80 -34.54
CA SER A 46 2.99 -19.79 -33.66
C SER A 46 3.89 -20.14 -32.47
N ASP A 47 5.19 -20.35 -32.71
CA ASP A 47 6.17 -20.63 -31.66
C ASP A 47 6.30 -19.44 -30.69
N SER A 48 6.29 -18.21 -31.22
CA SER A 48 6.37 -16.99 -30.40
C SER A 48 5.13 -16.81 -29.51
N VAL A 49 3.94 -17.09 -30.03
CA VAL A 49 2.69 -17.06 -29.23
C VAL A 49 2.69 -18.14 -28.16
N GLN A 50 3.20 -19.34 -28.47
CA GLN A 50 3.33 -20.42 -27.50
C GLN A 50 4.33 -20.07 -26.39
N ALA A 51 5.46 -19.42 -26.75
CA ALA A 51 6.44 -18.92 -25.79
C ALA A 51 5.84 -17.85 -24.87
N LEU A 52 5.08 -16.90 -25.41
CA LEU A 52 4.38 -15.87 -24.62
C LEU A 52 3.41 -16.50 -23.60
N SER A 53 2.65 -17.52 -24.00
CA SER A 53 1.74 -18.25 -23.11
C SER A 53 2.49 -18.88 -21.92
N GLN A 54 3.64 -19.50 -22.19
CA GLN A 54 4.50 -20.07 -21.15
C GLN A 54 5.13 -18.99 -20.26
N SER A 55 5.55 -17.85 -20.82
CA SER A 55 6.04 -16.69 -20.06
C SER A 55 4.98 -16.16 -19.09
N LEU A 56 3.73 -15.97 -19.54
CA LEU A 56 2.62 -15.52 -18.69
C LEU A 56 2.31 -16.51 -17.55
N GLN A 57 2.32 -17.81 -17.84
CA GLN A 57 2.14 -18.84 -16.81
C GLN A 57 3.26 -18.82 -15.76
N ARG A 58 4.51 -18.65 -16.20
CA ARG A 58 5.67 -18.53 -15.29
C ARG A 58 5.57 -17.30 -14.39
N VAL A 59 5.17 -16.14 -14.93
CA VAL A 59 4.95 -14.92 -14.14
C VAL A 59 3.89 -15.15 -13.07
N HIS A 60 2.76 -15.78 -13.41
CA HIS A 60 1.69 -16.07 -12.45
C HIS A 60 2.16 -17.00 -11.32
N MET A 61 2.86 -18.09 -11.66
CA MET A 61 3.40 -19.03 -10.67
C MET A 61 4.44 -18.36 -9.74
N THR A 62 5.32 -17.53 -10.31
CA THR A 62 6.36 -16.83 -9.53
C THR A 62 5.73 -15.78 -8.61
N ALA A 63 4.76 -15.02 -9.10
CA ALA A 63 4.05 -14.00 -8.31
C ALA A 63 3.25 -14.60 -7.15
N THR A 64 2.60 -15.74 -7.35
CA THR A 64 1.83 -16.44 -6.30
C THR A 64 2.74 -17.13 -5.29
N ALA A 65 3.84 -17.74 -5.73
CA ALA A 65 4.83 -18.36 -4.85
C ALA A 65 5.62 -17.35 -4.00
N GLY A 66 5.89 -16.15 -4.55
CA GLY A 66 6.59 -15.08 -3.86
C GLY A 66 5.71 -14.26 -2.91
N ALA A 67 4.39 -14.46 -2.96
CA ALA A 67 3.47 -13.67 -2.16
C ALA A 67 3.65 -13.94 -0.65
N PRO A 68 3.60 -12.89 0.20
CA PRO A 68 3.65 -13.08 1.64
C PRO A 68 2.44 -13.89 2.12
N PRO A 69 2.58 -14.72 3.17
CA PRO A 69 1.46 -15.44 3.75
C PRO A 69 0.43 -14.43 4.25
N SER A 70 -0.68 -14.32 3.53
CA SER A 70 -1.82 -13.53 3.96
C SER A 70 -2.61 -14.33 4.99
N PRO A 71 -3.03 -13.73 6.12
CA PRO A 71 -3.80 -14.45 7.14
C PRO A 71 -5.14 -15.01 6.62
N ASP A 72 -5.65 -14.46 5.51
CA ASP A 72 -6.94 -14.84 4.94
C ASP A 72 -6.82 -15.95 3.87
N LEU A 73 -5.70 -16.03 3.12
CA LEU A 73 -5.46 -17.06 2.09
C LEU A 73 -3.95 -17.27 1.83
N PRO A 74 -3.40 -18.48 2.07
CA PRO A 74 -2.06 -18.84 1.62
C PRO A 74 -1.96 -18.86 0.08
N GLY A 75 -0.93 -18.24 -0.49
CA GLY A 75 -0.68 -18.22 -1.95
C GLY A 75 -1.46 -17.16 -2.73
N ALA A 76 -2.24 -16.31 -2.06
CA ALA A 76 -2.88 -15.15 -2.69
C ALA A 76 -1.86 -14.03 -2.95
N LEU A 77 -2.04 -13.31 -4.06
CA LEU A 77 -1.21 -12.15 -4.41
C LEU A 77 -1.20 -11.10 -3.28
N PRO A 78 -0.12 -10.28 -3.17
CA PRO A 78 -0.07 -9.19 -2.20
C PRO A 78 -1.31 -8.30 -2.29
N LYS A 79 -1.90 -7.95 -1.14
CA LYS A 79 -3.03 -7.02 -1.09
C LYS A 79 -2.54 -5.61 -1.42
N ILE A 80 -2.99 -5.08 -2.55
CA ILE A 80 -2.70 -3.72 -2.99
C ILE A 80 -4.02 -2.92 -2.89
N PRO A 81 -4.00 -1.72 -2.29
CA PRO A 81 -5.14 -0.80 -2.31
C PRO A 81 -5.71 -0.60 -3.73
N PRO A 82 -7.04 -0.63 -3.91
CA PRO A 82 -7.66 -0.46 -5.23
C PRO A 82 -7.33 0.91 -5.85
N GLU A 83 -7.11 1.94 -5.04
CA GLU A 83 -6.70 3.26 -5.50
C GLU A 83 -5.32 3.23 -6.17
N LEU A 84 -4.40 2.38 -5.69
CA LEU A 84 -3.08 2.22 -6.33
C LEU A 84 -3.19 1.58 -7.72
N VAL A 85 -4.13 0.64 -7.90
CA VAL A 85 -4.41 0.06 -9.22
C VAL A 85 -4.88 1.15 -10.18
N GLN A 86 -5.79 2.01 -9.74
CA GLN A 86 -6.29 3.13 -10.53
C GLN A 86 -5.18 4.14 -10.90
N TYR A 87 -4.17 4.33 -10.06
CA TYR A 87 -3.01 5.16 -10.40
C TYR A 87 -2.24 4.57 -11.59
N VAL A 88 -1.96 3.26 -11.55
CA VAL A 88 -1.25 2.56 -12.63
C VAL A 88 -2.07 2.54 -13.92
N GLU A 89 -3.37 2.25 -13.85
CA GLU A 89 -4.26 2.25 -15.02
C GLU A 89 -4.32 3.61 -15.73
N ASN A 90 -4.24 4.70 -14.96
CA ASN A 90 -4.23 6.07 -15.51
C ASN A 90 -2.82 6.55 -15.91
N GLY A 91 -1.79 5.70 -15.81
CA GLY A 91 -0.41 6.08 -16.09
C GLY A 91 0.19 7.07 -15.09
N ARG A 92 -0.37 7.19 -13.89
CA ARG A 92 0.14 8.05 -12.80
C ARG A 92 1.15 7.26 -11.97
N ASN A 93 2.24 7.92 -11.56
CA ASN A 93 3.25 7.29 -10.70
C ASN A 93 2.61 6.83 -9.36
N PRO A 94 2.62 5.51 -9.02
CA PRO A 94 2.06 4.98 -7.79
C PRO A 94 2.75 5.51 -6.51
N ASP A 95 4.00 5.97 -6.59
CA ASP A 95 4.72 6.56 -5.45
C ASP A 95 4.01 7.80 -4.88
N ILE A 96 3.24 8.49 -5.73
CA ILE A 96 2.48 9.66 -5.31
C ILE A 96 1.39 9.27 -4.31
N TYR A 97 0.71 8.12 -4.49
CA TYR A 97 -0.27 7.64 -3.52
C TYR A 97 0.38 7.40 -2.16
N THR A 98 1.54 6.73 -2.12
CA THR A 98 2.26 6.47 -0.88
C THR A 98 2.66 7.77 -0.18
N ARG A 99 3.13 8.75 -0.96
CA ARG A 99 3.45 10.09 -0.45
C ARG A 99 2.20 10.79 0.12
N GLU A 100 1.12 10.84 -0.63
CA GLU A 100 -0.15 11.45 -0.21
C GLU A 100 -0.71 10.78 1.05
N PHE A 101 -0.58 9.46 1.14
CA PHE A 101 -0.99 8.68 2.32
C PHE A 101 -0.19 9.08 3.57
N VAL A 102 1.14 9.17 3.45
CA VAL A 102 1.99 9.60 4.57
C VAL A 102 1.68 11.05 4.98
N GLU A 103 1.47 11.94 4.01
CA GLU A 103 1.07 13.33 4.27
C GLU A 103 -0.29 13.41 4.97
N LEU A 104 -1.26 12.60 4.54
CA LEU A 104 -2.58 12.50 5.15
C LEU A 104 -2.51 12.01 6.59
N VAL A 105 -1.77 10.92 6.85
CA VAL A 105 -1.59 10.36 8.19
C VAL A 105 -0.92 11.38 9.12
N ARG A 106 0.12 12.07 8.63
CA ARG A 106 0.79 13.13 9.40
C ARG A 106 -0.17 14.26 9.74
N ARG A 107 -0.90 14.78 8.76
CA ARG A 107 -1.88 15.86 8.96
C ARG A 107 -2.98 15.41 9.92
N GLY A 108 -3.49 14.19 9.77
CA GLY A 108 -4.50 13.60 10.64
C GLY A 108 -4.02 13.49 12.08
N ASN A 109 -2.81 12.98 12.31
CA ASN A 109 -2.21 12.88 13.63
C ASN A 109 -2.04 14.26 14.31
N GLN A 110 -1.48 15.23 13.59
CA GLN A 110 -1.33 16.60 14.10
C GLN A 110 -2.68 17.23 14.43
N LEU A 111 -3.68 17.05 13.56
CA LEU A 111 -5.03 17.54 13.79
C LEU A 111 -5.66 16.90 15.04
N MET A 112 -5.53 15.59 15.21
CA MET A 112 -6.05 14.88 16.38
C MET A 112 -5.36 15.35 17.66
N LYS A 113 -4.03 15.49 17.64
CA LYS A 113 -3.26 16.04 18.76
C LYS A 113 -3.71 17.46 19.12
N GLY A 114 -3.94 18.31 18.12
CA GLY A 114 -4.46 19.66 18.32
C GLY A 114 -5.85 19.67 18.95
N LYS A 115 -6.76 18.82 18.46
CA LYS A 115 -8.11 18.66 19.04
C LYS A 115 -8.04 18.17 20.49
N MET A 116 -7.23 17.15 20.78
CA MET A 116 -7.03 16.65 22.14
C MET A 116 -6.53 17.75 23.09
N SER A 117 -5.56 18.56 22.63
CA SER A 117 -5.05 19.70 23.40
C SER A 117 -6.13 20.77 23.65
N ALA A 118 -6.92 21.11 22.64
CA ALA A 118 -7.99 22.10 22.77
C ALA A 118 -9.10 21.63 23.71
N PHE A 119 -9.50 20.35 23.63
CA PHE A 119 -10.47 19.78 24.55
C PHE A 119 -9.95 19.69 25.99
N ALA A 120 -8.66 19.39 26.18
CA ALA A 120 -8.05 19.44 27.51
C ALA A 120 -8.06 20.86 28.10
N GLN A 121 -7.70 21.87 27.30
CA GLN A 121 -7.77 23.28 27.74
C GLN A 121 -9.21 23.71 28.06
N PHE A 122 -10.18 23.34 27.21
CA PHE A 122 -11.59 23.63 27.46
C PHE A 122 -12.08 22.97 28.75
N ARG A 123 -11.73 21.70 28.99
CA ARG A 123 -12.02 20.99 30.23
C ARG A 123 -11.46 21.74 31.44
N ASP A 124 -10.20 22.17 31.38
CA ASP A 124 -9.54 22.84 32.51
C ASP A 124 -10.19 24.19 32.83
N VAL A 125 -10.56 24.98 31.79
CA VAL A 125 -11.29 26.25 31.96
C VAL A 125 -12.69 26.02 32.51
N LEU A 126 -13.42 25.05 31.97
CA LEU A 126 -14.77 24.72 32.45
C LEU A 126 -14.74 24.27 33.93
N ALA A 127 -13.76 23.46 34.31
CA ALA A 127 -13.57 23.04 35.69
C ALA A 127 -13.34 24.23 36.64
N ASP A 128 -12.44 25.16 36.29
CA ASP A 128 -12.20 26.38 37.10
C ASP A 128 -13.47 27.22 37.27
N HIS A 129 -14.25 27.41 36.20
CA HIS A 129 -15.53 28.12 36.29
C HIS A 129 -16.56 27.38 37.15
N MET A 130 -16.64 26.06 37.05
CA MET A 130 -17.54 25.25 37.89
C MET A 130 -17.17 25.32 39.37
N GLU A 131 -15.87 25.23 39.71
CA GLU A 131 -15.43 25.35 41.10
C GLU A 131 -15.76 26.71 41.73
N ARG A 132 -15.67 27.79 40.94
CA ARG A 132 -15.98 29.15 41.41
C ARG A 132 -17.48 29.42 41.50
N GLY A 133 -18.26 28.90 40.55
CA GLY A 133 -19.71 29.13 40.48
C GLY A 133 -20.53 28.19 41.36
N MET A 134 -20.02 26.98 41.62
CA MET A 134 -20.70 25.90 42.36
C MET A 134 -19.70 25.20 43.30
N PRO A 135 -19.32 25.81 44.44
CA PRO A 135 -18.32 25.26 45.36
C PRO A 135 -18.65 23.88 45.94
N GLU A 136 -19.93 23.49 45.95
CA GLU A 136 -20.40 22.18 46.38
C GLU A 136 -20.00 21.03 45.43
N LEU A 137 -19.65 21.34 44.17
CA LEU A 137 -19.27 20.35 43.15
C LEU A 137 -17.76 20.11 43.04
N ARG A 138 -16.92 20.76 43.86
CA ARG A 138 -15.46 20.75 43.69
C ARG A 138 -14.86 19.34 43.73
N ASP A 139 -15.31 18.50 44.66
CA ASP A 139 -14.81 17.12 44.78
C ASP A 139 -15.21 16.25 43.59
N ASP A 140 -16.39 16.47 43.02
CA ASP A 140 -16.86 15.78 41.82
C ASP A 140 -16.11 16.23 40.57
N VAL A 141 -15.87 17.53 40.42
CA VAL A 141 -15.07 18.10 39.33
C VAL A 141 -13.64 17.56 39.39
N ALA A 142 -13.00 17.54 40.57
CA ALA A 142 -11.67 16.98 40.76
C ALA A 142 -11.59 15.49 40.36
N ARG A 143 -12.63 14.70 40.69
CA ARG A 143 -12.73 13.29 40.30
C ARG A 143 -12.81 13.12 38.78
N VAL A 144 -13.60 13.96 38.10
CA VAL A 144 -13.73 13.94 36.63
C VAL A 144 -12.43 14.36 35.95
N LEU A 145 -11.74 15.38 36.48
CA LEU A 145 -10.43 15.79 35.96
C LEU A 145 -9.40 14.67 36.06
N GLU A 146 -9.36 13.96 37.19
CA GLU A 146 -8.46 12.82 37.36
C GLU A 146 -8.80 11.67 36.41
N GLY A 147 -10.09 11.33 36.27
CA GLY A 147 -10.56 10.28 35.37
C GLY A 147 -10.37 10.60 33.87
N THR A 148 -10.17 11.87 33.51
CA THR A 148 -9.96 12.31 32.13
C THR A 148 -8.51 12.69 31.81
N LYS A 149 -7.58 12.52 32.75
CA LYS A 149 -6.14 12.67 32.45
C LYS A 149 -5.71 11.57 31.48
N VAL A 150 -5.24 11.98 30.30
CA VAL A 150 -4.67 11.07 29.31
C VAL A 150 -3.34 10.55 29.85
N VAL A 151 -3.28 9.27 30.24
CA VAL A 151 -2.02 8.58 30.57
C VAL A 151 -1.23 8.42 29.26
N GLY A 152 -0.22 9.27 29.05
CA GLY A 152 0.67 9.19 27.88
C GLY A 152 1.19 10.52 27.33
N SER A 153 0.67 11.67 27.77
CA SER A 153 1.27 12.97 27.41
C SER A 153 2.44 13.31 28.34
N GLY A 154 3.57 12.63 28.14
CA GLY A 154 4.84 13.07 28.72
C GLY A 154 5.08 14.54 28.35
N ARG A 155 5.11 15.41 29.37
CA ARG A 155 5.69 16.76 29.24
C ARG A 155 7.14 16.57 28.77
N PRO A 156 7.56 17.12 27.62
CA PRO A 156 8.99 17.25 27.38
C PRO A 156 9.52 18.33 28.34
N GLY A 157 10.52 17.97 29.14
CA GLY A 157 11.44 18.81 29.91
C GLY A 157 10.93 20.16 30.41
N GLY A 158 10.68 20.25 31.72
CA GLY A 158 10.80 21.52 32.42
C GLY A 158 12.26 21.76 32.77
N ASP A 159 12.78 22.92 32.37
CA ASP A 159 13.83 23.62 33.11
C ASP A 159 13.19 24.37 34.30
#